data_AF-A0A3D3K143-F1
#
_entry.id   AF-A0A3D3K143-F1
#
_cell.length_a   1.000
_cell.length_b   1.000
_cell.length_c   1.000
_cell.angle_alpha   90.00
_cell.angle_beta   90.00
_cell.angle_gamma   90.00
#
_symmetry.space_group_name_H-M   'P 1'
#
loop_
_entity.id
_entity.type
_entity.pdbx_description
1 polymer ?
#
loop_
_entity_poly.entity_id
_entity_poly.type
_entity_poly.pdbx_seq_one_letter_code
_entity_poly.pdbx_strand_id
1 'polypeptide(L)'
;MHILHPIFIVIFIFLSFASYYEIFRLERKQSVFVWIAGILVIIAVGFRINVGADYPVYKMLFRDFSIYVNYGDVWDKAIFRPNTVEIEWIFVLLNKIIFDFGLPFYMVTFVMAVIAVSLKFTAIYKNVAFPTLALLFYFMPIMFFEDSGQMRQGIGIAICVASFKYIKERNLLMFLLCMYIALGFHKTAIIFLPAYWIVKIPMNKTRIFWVLILSLLASPFELYRLGGNLFSSMTPADISGAYTGYLDDRYYGTQVETGLNDIVKLIFIAILIRYDKDGCEEVWWYEYMRNLA
;
A
#
# COMPACT_ATOMS: atom_id res chain seq x y z
N MET A 1 8.01 27.62 14.38
CA MET A 1 7.09 26.46 14.36
C MET A 1 6.90 26.05 12.92
N HIS A 2 7.25 24.82 12.56
CA HIS A 2 6.93 24.30 11.22
C HIS A 2 5.45 23.94 11.21
N ILE A 3 4.64 24.81 10.60
CA ILE A 3 3.21 24.58 10.39
C ILE A 3 3.07 23.73 9.12
N LEU A 4 2.13 22.79 9.13
CA LEU A 4 1.79 21.96 7.97
C LEU A 4 1.40 22.87 6.79
N HIS A 5 1.73 22.48 5.55
CA HIS A 5 1.32 23.27 4.38
C HIS A 5 -0.22 23.49 4.38
N PRO A 6 -0.73 24.68 4.02
CA PRO A 6 -2.15 25.02 4.15
C PRO A 6 -3.12 24.00 3.54
N ILE A 7 -2.77 23.39 2.40
CA ILE A 7 -3.60 22.35 1.78
C ILE A 7 -3.83 21.13 2.70
N PHE A 8 -2.81 20.73 3.45
CA PHE A 8 -2.89 19.60 4.36
C PHE A 8 -3.67 19.98 5.63
N ILE A 9 -3.61 21.25 6.06
CA ILE A 9 -4.48 21.76 7.12
C ILE A 9 -5.95 21.70 6.68
N VAL A 10 -6.24 22.13 5.46
CA VAL A 10 -7.59 22.07 4.88
C VAL A 10 -8.10 20.63 4.83
N ILE A 11 -7.29 19.68 4.36
CA ILE A 11 -7.65 18.26 4.35
C ILE A 11 -7.93 17.76 5.77
N PHE A 12 -7.06 18.08 6.73
CA PHE A 12 -7.22 17.65 8.12
C PHE A 12 -8.51 18.19 8.76
N ILE A 13 -8.76 19.50 8.63
CA ILE A 13 -9.98 20.14 9.17
C ILE A 13 -11.22 19.53 8.51
N PHE A 14 -11.20 19.37 7.18
CA PHE A 14 -12.30 18.76 6.45
C PHE A 14 -12.57 17.34 6.92
N LEU A 15 -11.56 16.47 7.01
CA LEU A 15 -11.71 15.09 7.44
C LEU A 15 -12.16 14.98 8.90
N SER A 16 -11.68 15.86 9.77
CA SER A 16 -12.10 15.90 11.18
C SER A 16 -13.58 16.30 11.30
N PHE A 17 -14.00 17.34 10.56
CA PHE A 17 -15.41 17.74 10.49
C PHE A 17 -16.29 16.65 9.88
N ALA A 18 -15.90 16.11 8.73
CA ALA A 18 -16.64 15.07 8.02
C ALA A 18 -16.79 13.80 8.86
N SER A 19 -15.72 13.39 9.56
CA SER A 19 -15.73 12.25 10.50
C SER A 19 -16.70 12.49 11.66
N TYR A 20 -16.62 13.64 12.33
CA TYR A 20 -17.55 13.98 13.39
C TYR A 20 -19.01 13.97 12.91
N TYR A 21 -19.27 14.54 11.74
CA TYR A 21 -20.61 14.62 11.17
C TYR A 21 -21.14 13.24 10.72
N GLU A 22 -20.29 12.42 10.10
CA GLU A 22 -20.62 11.06 9.66
C GLU A 22 -20.99 10.16 10.84
N ILE A 23 -20.26 10.26 11.96
CA ILE A 23 -20.45 9.42 13.14
C ILE A 23 -21.61 9.92 14.01
N PHE A 24 -21.61 11.19 14.40
CA PHE A 24 -22.48 11.69 15.48
C PHE A 24 -23.75 12.40 14.98
N ARG A 25 -23.85 12.72 13.68
CA ARG A 25 -25.00 13.44 13.12
C ARG A 25 -25.76 12.63 12.09
N LEU A 26 -25.04 11.97 11.19
CA LEU A 26 -25.64 11.21 10.10
C LEU A 26 -25.79 9.72 10.38
N GLU A 27 -24.89 9.17 11.20
CA GLU A 27 -24.81 7.73 11.54
C GLU A 27 -24.77 6.81 10.30
N ARG A 28 -24.27 7.34 9.18
CA ARG A 28 -24.21 6.61 7.90
C ARG A 28 -23.14 7.21 6.99
N LYS A 29 -22.45 6.35 6.25
CA LYS A 29 -21.39 6.79 5.33
C LYS A 29 -21.88 7.74 4.24
N GLN A 30 -21.05 8.72 3.90
CA GLN A 30 -21.34 9.70 2.84
C GLN A 30 -20.32 9.63 1.71
N SER A 31 -20.77 9.30 0.50
CA SER A 31 -19.91 9.27 -0.68
C SER A 31 -19.34 10.65 -1.02
N VAL A 32 -20.12 11.72 -0.84
CA VAL A 32 -19.68 13.10 -1.14
C VAL A 32 -18.46 13.50 -0.31
N PHE A 33 -18.38 13.09 0.96
CA PHE A 33 -17.23 13.39 1.81
C PHE A 33 -15.97 12.66 1.33
N VAL A 34 -16.11 11.41 0.91
CA VAL A 34 -15.02 10.63 0.32
C VAL A 34 -14.55 11.24 -1.00
N TRP A 35 -15.46 11.70 -1.86
CA TRP A 35 -15.11 12.37 -3.12
C TRP A 35 -14.35 13.68 -2.88
N ILE A 36 -14.84 14.53 -1.98
CA ILE A 36 -14.17 15.80 -1.64
C ILE A 36 -12.77 15.51 -1.08
N ALA A 37 -12.64 14.58 -0.13
CA ALA A 37 -11.35 14.18 0.42
C ALA A 37 -10.40 13.66 -0.67
N GLY A 38 -10.91 12.80 -1.57
CA GLY A 38 -10.12 12.21 -2.65
C GLY A 38 -9.58 13.27 -3.60
N ILE A 39 -10.43 14.23 -3.99
CA ILE A 39 -10.03 15.36 -4.85
C ILE A 39 -8.96 16.22 -4.16
N LEU A 40 -9.15 16.57 -2.88
CA LEU A 40 -8.18 17.36 -2.13
C LEU A 40 -6.82 16.65 -2.02
N VAL A 41 -6.82 15.34 -1.74
CA VAL A 41 -5.60 14.53 -1.65
C VAL A 41 -4.93 14.40 -3.01
N ILE A 42 -5.67 14.13 -4.10
CA ILE A 42 -5.12 14.06 -5.46
C ILE A 42 -4.46 15.39 -5.85
N ILE A 43 -5.07 16.53 -5.51
CA ILE A 43 -4.45 17.84 -5.78
C ILE A 43 -3.17 18.01 -4.96
N ALA A 44 -3.22 17.71 -3.66
CA ALA A 44 -2.09 17.89 -2.76
C ALA A 44 -0.89 17.01 -3.10
N VAL A 45 -1.15 15.75 -3.45
CA VAL A 45 -0.12 14.74 -3.72
C VAL A 45 0.28 14.74 -5.19
N GLY A 46 -0.67 14.92 -6.11
CA GLY A 46 -0.43 14.84 -7.55
C GLY A 46 0.37 16.01 -8.09
N PHE A 47 0.07 17.24 -7.65
CA PHE A 47 0.71 18.46 -8.14
C PHE A 47 1.86 18.96 -7.26
N ARG A 48 2.35 18.13 -6.34
CA ARG A 48 3.48 18.50 -5.48
C ARG A 48 4.77 18.69 -6.29
N ILE A 49 5.63 19.59 -5.83
CA ILE A 49 6.92 19.88 -6.44
C ILE A 49 8.01 19.78 -5.39
N ASN A 50 9.02 18.94 -5.63
CA ASN A 50 10.20 18.75 -4.75
C ASN A 50 9.86 18.41 -3.29
N VAL A 51 8.79 17.66 -3.06
CA VAL A 51 8.38 17.16 -1.73
C VAL A 51 8.50 15.63 -1.74
N GLY A 52 8.60 14.96 -0.59
CA GLY A 52 8.58 13.50 -0.45
C GLY A 52 9.92 12.80 -0.71
N ALA A 53 10.15 11.70 0.00
CA ALA A 53 11.44 11.01 0.08
C ALA A 53 12.04 10.67 -1.30
N ASP A 54 11.24 10.06 -2.18
CA ASP A 54 11.74 9.54 -3.45
C ASP A 54 11.54 10.51 -4.64
N TYR A 55 10.96 11.69 -4.43
CA TYR A 55 10.66 12.60 -5.54
C TYR A 55 11.88 12.98 -6.39
N PRO A 56 13.06 13.31 -5.80
CA PRO A 56 14.25 13.60 -6.59
C PRO A 56 14.67 12.42 -7.46
N VAL A 57 14.59 11.20 -6.93
CA VAL A 57 14.91 9.97 -7.65
C VAL A 57 13.92 9.78 -8.80
N TYR A 58 12.61 9.84 -8.55
CA TYR A 58 11.61 9.66 -9.60
C TYR A 58 11.73 10.71 -10.72
N LYS A 59 12.04 11.96 -10.39
CA LYS A 59 12.27 13.01 -11.38
C LYS A 59 13.52 12.75 -12.22
N MET A 60 14.59 12.25 -11.62
CA MET A 60 15.80 11.82 -12.32
C MET A 60 15.49 10.66 -13.27
N LEU A 61 14.77 9.63 -12.79
CA LEU A 61 14.36 8.50 -13.62
C LEU A 61 13.49 8.92 -14.81
N PHE A 62 12.55 9.85 -14.60
CA PHE A 62 11.71 10.37 -15.68
C PHE A 62 12.52 11.02 -16.80
N ARG A 63 13.58 11.77 -16.46
CA ARG A 63 14.45 12.40 -17.46
C ARG A 63 15.41 11.39 -18.09
N ASP A 64 16.08 10.59 -17.26
CA ASP A 64 17.23 9.80 -17.70
C ASP A 64 16.79 8.48 -18.34
N PHE A 65 15.80 7.76 -17.79
CA PHE A 65 15.35 6.51 -18.38
C PHE A 65 14.48 6.69 -19.61
N SER A 66 13.61 7.70 -19.64
CA SER A 66 12.66 7.85 -20.75
C SER A 66 13.34 8.09 -22.10
N ILE A 67 14.59 8.59 -22.09
CA ILE A 67 15.42 8.81 -23.29
C ILE A 67 16.01 7.50 -23.82
N TYR A 68 16.49 6.62 -22.93
CA TYR A 68 17.25 5.42 -23.32
C TYR A 68 16.43 4.13 -23.35
N VAL A 69 15.25 4.12 -22.74
CA VAL A 69 14.38 2.94 -22.66
C VAL A 69 13.34 2.95 -23.79
N ASN A 70 13.24 1.84 -24.50
CA ASN A 70 12.26 1.63 -25.56
C ASN A 70 11.07 0.79 -25.06
N TYR A 71 9.97 0.79 -25.83
CA TYR A 71 8.80 -0.04 -25.50
C TYR A 71 9.11 -1.55 -25.53
N GLY A 72 10.13 -1.98 -26.28
CA GLY A 72 10.62 -3.36 -26.25
C GLY A 72 11.19 -3.75 -24.88
N ASP A 73 11.97 -2.86 -24.25
CA ASP A 73 12.50 -3.09 -22.90
C ASP A 73 11.37 -3.21 -21.88
N VAL A 74 10.36 -2.36 -21.99
CA VAL A 74 9.15 -2.42 -21.14
C VAL A 74 8.44 -3.75 -21.31
N TRP A 75 8.29 -4.22 -22.56
CA TRP A 75 7.64 -5.49 -22.86
C TRP A 75 8.42 -6.67 -22.28
N ASP A 76 9.74 -6.71 -22.49
CA ASP A 76 10.60 -7.77 -21.96
C ASP A 76 10.49 -7.85 -20.43
N LYS A 77 10.46 -6.71 -19.74
CA LYS A 77 10.20 -6.66 -18.30
C LYS A 77 8.81 -7.16 -17.92
N ALA A 78 7.77 -6.80 -18.68
CA ALA A 78 6.40 -7.22 -18.40
C ALA A 78 6.27 -8.75 -18.41
N ILE A 79 7.09 -9.45 -19.18
CA ILE A 79 7.10 -10.92 -19.26
C ILE A 79 8.30 -11.57 -18.55
N PHE A 80 8.96 -10.86 -17.64
CA PHE A 80 10.08 -11.34 -16.82
C PHE A 80 11.30 -11.84 -17.62
N ARG A 81 11.58 -11.23 -18.76
CA ARG A 81 12.83 -11.47 -19.49
C ARG A 81 13.97 -10.62 -18.91
N PRO A 82 15.22 -11.14 -18.90
CA PRO A 82 16.37 -10.38 -18.45
C PRO A 82 16.51 -9.06 -19.20
N ASN A 83 16.65 -7.96 -18.46
CA ASN A 83 16.86 -6.62 -18.99
C ASN A 83 17.79 -5.83 -18.04
N THR A 84 18.42 -4.76 -18.53
CA THR A 84 19.29 -3.85 -17.77
C THR A 84 18.53 -2.81 -16.94
N VAL A 85 17.24 -2.59 -17.23
CA VAL A 85 16.39 -1.67 -16.48
C VAL A 85 15.99 -2.32 -15.16
N GLU A 86 16.38 -1.74 -14.02
CA GLU A 86 16.13 -2.32 -12.68
C GLU A 86 14.78 -1.92 -12.05
N ILE A 87 14.02 -1.02 -12.69
CA ILE A 87 12.74 -0.50 -12.18
C ILE A 87 11.53 -1.25 -12.76
N GLU A 88 10.43 -1.30 -12.03
CA GLU A 88 9.22 -2.06 -12.39
C GLU A 88 8.52 -1.53 -13.65
N TRP A 89 7.99 -2.45 -14.45
CA TRP A 89 7.65 -2.19 -15.86
C TRP A 89 6.51 -1.19 -16.07
N ILE A 90 5.50 -1.14 -15.19
CA ILE A 90 4.39 -0.18 -15.33
C ILE A 90 4.86 1.22 -14.97
N PHE A 91 5.73 1.35 -13.96
CA PHE A 91 6.29 2.66 -13.65
C PHE A 91 7.13 3.18 -14.82
N VAL A 92 7.96 2.33 -15.42
CA VAL A 92 8.74 2.68 -16.62
C VAL A 92 7.82 3.04 -17.79
N LEU A 93 6.78 2.25 -18.05
CA LEU A 93 5.78 2.51 -19.09
C LEU A 93 5.09 3.87 -18.89
N LEU A 94 4.64 4.16 -17.66
CA LEU A 94 3.97 5.41 -17.33
C LEU A 94 4.90 6.61 -17.58
N ASN A 95 6.15 6.55 -17.11
CA ASN A 95 7.11 7.62 -17.34
C ASN A 95 7.35 7.83 -18.84
N LYS A 96 7.56 6.74 -19.59
CA LYS A 96 7.80 6.81 -21.04
C LYS A 96 6.63 7.43 -21.80
N ILE A 97 5.39 7.00 -21.51
CA ILE A 97 4.20 7.57 -22.14
C ILE A 97 4.13 9.07 -21.88
N ILE A 98 4.22 9.49 -20.61
CA ILE A 98 4.14 10.92 -20.25
C ILE A 98 5.27 11.74 -20.90
N PHE A 99 6.48 11.17 -20.97
CA PHE A 99 7.63 11.79 -21.62
C PHE A 99 7.45 11.95 -23.13
N ASP A 100 6.98 10.92 -23.83
CA ASP A 100 6.75 10.93 -25.28
C ASP A 100 5.67 11.95 -25.68
N PHE A 101 4.71 12.25 -24.79
CA PHE A 101 3.74 13.35 -24.96
C PHE A 101 4.31 14.75 -24.67
N GLY A 102 5.58 14.87 -24.27
CA GLY A 102 6.21 16.14 -23.90
C GLY A 102 5.66 16.76 -22.61
N LEU A 103 5.00 15.97 -21.77
CA LEU A 103 4.40 16.44 -20.53
C LEU A 103 5.43 16.50 -19.39
N PRO A 104 5.26 17.41 -18.42
CA PRO A 104 6.18 17.56 -17.29
C PRO A 104 6.04 16.41 -16.28
N PHE A 105 7.11 16.14 -15.51
CA PHE A 105 7.16 15.05 -14.52
C PHE A 105 6.00 15.05 -13.51
N TYR A 106 5.47 16.21 -13.11
CA TYR A 106 4.34 16.23 -12.16
C TYR A 106 3.09 15.53 -12.70
N MET A 107 2.98 15.32 -14.02
CA MET A 107 1.91 14.51 -14.61
C MET A 107 2.05 13.02 -14.25
N VAL A 108 3.28 12.52 -14.09
CA VAL A 108 3.53 11.17 -13.56
C VAL A 108 3.00 11.08 -12.14
N THR A 109 3.39 12.01 -11.25
CA THR A 109 2.92 12.01 -9.86
C THR A 109 1.41 12.21 -9.77
N PHE A 110 0.82 13.02 -10.65
CA PHE A 110 -0.64 13.19 -10.74
C PHE A 110 -1.35 11.89 -11.11
N VAL A 111 -0.94 11.21 -12.18
CA VAL A 111 -1.55 9.93 -12.59
C VAL A 111 -1.38 8.87 -11.50
N MET A 112 -0.20 8.81 -10.88
CA MET A 112 0.07 7.92 -9.75
C MET A 112 -0.85 8.18 -8.56
N ALA A 113 -1.05 9.45 -8.20
CA ALA A 113 -1.95 9.85 -7.12
C ALA A 113 -3.40 9.50 -7.44
N VAL A 114 -3.86 9.75 -8.67
CA VAL A 114 -5.22 9.38 -9.12
C VAL A 114 -5.44 7.88 -8.97
N ILE A 115 -4.50 7.04 -9.42
CA ILE A 115 -4.61 5.58 -9.29
C ILE A 115 -4.66 5.17 -7.82
N ALA A 116 -3.67 5.58 -7.01
CA ALA A 116 -3.57 5.17 -5.61
C ALA A 116 -4.80 5.59 -4.80
N VAL A 117 -5.18 6.87 -4.89
CA VAL A 117 -6.31 7.44 -4.15
C VAL A 117 -7.62 6.79 -4.58
N SER A 118 -7.86 6.65 -5.89
CA SER A 118 -9.11 6.06 -6.39
C SER A 118 -9.31 4.63 -5.90
N LEU A 119 -8.25 3.81 -5.94
CA LEU A 119 -8.28 2.43 -5.46
C LEU A 119 -8.49 2.36 -3.95
N LYS A 120 -7.67 3.08 -3.17
CA LYS A 120 -7.74 3.09 -1.70
C LYS A 120 -9.09 3.62 -1.21
N PHE A 121 -9.57 4.75 -1.73
CA PHE A 121 -10.81 5.37 -1.28
C PHE A 121 -12.04 4.55 -1.67
N THR A 122 -12.02 3.93 -2.85
CA THR A 122 -13.08 2.98 -3.24
C THR A 122 -13.11 1.77 -2.31
N ALA A 123 -11.95 1.21 -1.97
CA ALA A 123 -11.86 0.08 -1.05
C ALA A 123 -12.33 0.46 0.36
N ILE A 124 -11.90 1.61 0.88
CA ILE A 124 -12.32 2.11 2.19
C ILE A 124 -13.84 2.32 2.22
N TYR A 125 -14.41 3.02 1.23
CA TYR A 125 -15.85 3.27 1.16
C TYR A 125 -16.68 1.98 1.09
N LYS A 126 -16.17 0.94 0.42
CA LYS A 126 -16.88 -0.34 0.28
C LYS A 126 -16.79 -1.22 1.51
N ASN A 127 -15.72 -1.11 2.31
CA ASN A 127 -15.41 -2.07 3.37
C ASN A 127 -15.55 -1.52 4.79
N VAL A 128 -15.72 -0.20 4.96
CA VAL A 128 -15.78 0.43 6.30
C VAL A 128 -17.14 1.10 6.50
N ALA A 129 -17.67 1.02 7.73
CA ALA A 129 -18.92 1.66 8.14
C ALA A 129 -18.83 3.20 8.14
N PHE A 130 -17.69 3.73 8.61
CA PHE A 130 -17.38 5.17 8.69
C PHE A 130 -16.12 5.49 7.87
N PRO A 131 -16.23 5.62 6.53
CA PRO A 131 -15.09 5.80 5.67
C PRO A 131 -14.35 7.12 5.91
N THR A 132 -15.02 8.20 6.33
CA THR A 132 -14.31 9.47 6.57
C THR A 132 -13.38 9.42 7.77
N LEU A 133 -13.75 8.66 8.82
CA LEU A 133 -12.86 8.36 9.93
C LEU A 133 -11.66 7.52 9.48
N ALA A 134 -11.89 6.48 8.68
CA ALA A 134 -10.81 5.69 8.11
C ALA A 134 -9.88 6.53 7.21
N LEU A 135 -10.43 7.47 6.45
CA LEU A 135 -9.67 8.43 5.65
C LEU A 135 -8.85 9.39 6.51
N LEU A 136 -9.34 9.77 7.70
CA LEU A 136 -8.57 10.56 8.65
C LEU A 136 -7.35 9.80 9.18
N PHE A 137 -7.48 8.50 9.50
CA PHE A 137 -6.34 7.64 9.87
C PHE A 137 -5.40 7.38 8.70
N TYR A 138 -5.93 7.32 7.48
CA TYR A 138 -5.13 7.24 6.27
C TYR A 138 -4.34 8.54 6.01
N PHE A 139 -4.94 9.71 6.26
CA PHE A 139 -4.30 10.99 5.98
C PHE A 139 -2.98 11.18 6.74
N MET A 140 -2.90 10.73 7.99
CA MET A 140 -1.66 10.72 8.76
C MET A 140 -1.52 9.40 9.53
N PRO A 141 -0.45 8.60 9.28
CA PRO A 141 0.73 8.92 8.49
C PRO A 141 0.71 8.40 7.03
N ILE A 142 -0.25 7.53 6.66
CA ILE A 142 -0.17 6.68 5.46
C ILE A 142 -0.01 7.50 4.16
N MET A 143 -0.83 8.54 3.96
CA MET A 143 -0.75 9.39 2.76
C MET A 143 0.64 10.02 2.57
N PHE A 144 1.29 10.45 3.66
CA PHE A 144 2.61 11.09 3.57
C PHE A 144 3.72 10.10 3.23
N PHE A 145 3.72 8.92 3.85
CA PHE A 145 4.75 7.91 3.60
C PHE A 145 4.55 7.22 2.25
N GLU A 146 3.35 6.72 1.98
CA GLU A 146 3.10 5.88 0.81
C GLU A 146 2.82 6.73 -0.43
N ASP A 147 1.85 7.65 -0.34
CA ASP A 147 1.32 8.31 -1.54
C ASP A 147 2.07 9.59 -1.90
N SER A 148 2.79 10.20 -0.96
CA SER A 148 3.72 11.30 -1.23
C SER A 148 5.19 10.84 -1.19
N GLY A 149 5.59 10.01 -0.23
CA GLY A 149 6.98 9.55 -0.12
C GLY A 149 7.33 8.52 -1.20
N GLN A 150 6.84 7.30 -1.01
CA GLN A 150 7.22 6.08 -1.74
C GLN A 150 6.10 5.66 -2.72
N MET A 151 5.78 6.54 -3.67
CA MET A 151 4.56 6.43 -4.51
C MET A 151 4.43 5.11 -5.27
N ARG A 152 5.55 4.51 -5.71
CA ARG A 152 5.54 3.19 -6.38
C ARG A 152 4.99 2.11 -5.44
N GLN A 153 5.51 2.05 -4.22
CA GLN A 153 5.03 1.16 -3.17
C GLN A 153 3.57 1.47 -2.79
N GLY A 154 3.23 2.76 -2.67
CA GLY A 154 1.86 3.19 -2.36
C GLY A 154 0.82 2.71 -3.37
N ILE A 155 1.13 2.71 -4.67
CA ILE A 155 0.25 2.13 -5.70
C ILE A 155 0.21 0.61 -5.61
N GLY A 156 1.34 -0.05 -5.41
CA GLY A 156 1.38 -1.50 -5.19
C GLY A 156 0.44 -1.93 -4.06
N ILE A 157 0.51 -1.22 -2.92
CA ILE A 157 -0.40 -1.40 -1.78
C ILE A 157 -1.86 -1.08 -2.17
N ALA A 158 -2.11 0.01 -2.89
CA ALA A 158 -3.45 0.38 -3.33
C ALA A 158 -4.11 -0.73 -4.18
N ILE A 159 -3.34 -1.35 -5.08
CA ILE A 159 -3.81 -2.47 -5.90
C ILE A 159 -4.06 -3.72 -5.04
N CYS A 160 -3.17 -4.04 -4.09
CA CYS A 160 -3.37 -5.13 -3.13
C CYS A 160 -4.65 -4.94 -2.29
N VAL A 161 -4.88 -3.73 -1.78
CA VAL A 161 -6.09 -3.40 -1.01
C VAL A 161 -7.34 -3.51 -1.89
N ALA A 162 -7.28 -3.04 -3.15
CA ALA A 162 -8.39 -3.19 -4.08
C ALA A 162 -8.66 -4.66 -4.48
N SER A 163 -7.61 -5.49 -4.56
CA SER A 163 -7.72 -6.90 -4.91
C SER A 163 -8.43 -7.74 -3.85
N PHE A 164 -8.56 -7.23 -2.62
CA PHE A 164 -9.36 -7.85 -1.56
C PHE A 164 -10.80 -8.16 -1.98
N LYS A 165 -11.38 -7.36 -2.89
CA LYS A 165 -12.69 -7.68 -3.50
C LYS A 165 -12.69 -9.08 -4.12
N TYR A 166 -11.66 -9.44 -4.87
CA TYR A 166 -11.55 -10.73 -5.55
C TYR A 166 -11.23 -11.88 -4.58
N ILE A 167 -10.59 -11.58 -3.44
CA ILE A 167 -10.43 -12.55 -2.35
C ILE A 167 -11.80 -12.92 -1.76
N LYS A 168 -12.67 -11.93 -1.50
CA LYS A 168 -14.05 -12.15 -1.01
C LYS A 168 -14.89 -12.92 -2.03
N GLU A 169 -14.79 -12.56 -3.30
CA GLU A 169 -15.53 -13.17 -4.42
C GLU A 169 -14.99 -14.54 -4.86
N ARG A 170 -13.88 -15.02 -4.27
CA ARG A 170 -13.21 -16.26 -4.67
C ARG A 170 -12.79 -16.29 -6.13
N ASN A 171 -12.43 -15.12 -6.67
CA ASN A 171 -11.95 -14.99 -8.03
C ASN A 171 -10.41 -14.97 -8.05
N LEU A 172 -9.80 -16.15 -8.08
CA LEU A 172 -8.35 -16.30 -8.08
C LEU A 172 -7.72 -15.63 -9.31
N LEU A 173 -8.35 -15.75 -10.49
CA LEU A 173 -7.79 -15.19 -11.72
C LEU A 173 -7.67 -13.67 -11.66
N MET A 174 -8.73 -12.98 -11.22
CA MET A 174 -8.70 -11.52 -11.08
C MET A 174 -7.79 -11.07 -9.95
N PHE A 175 -7.68 -11.86 -8.87
CA PHE A 175 -6.69 -11.60 -7.82
C PHE A 175 -5.25 -11.70 -8.37
N LEU A 176 -4.91 -12.76 -9.10
CA LEU A 176 -3.59 -12.94 -9.72
C LEU A 176 -3.28 -11.83 -10.74
N LEU A 177 -4.28 -11.39 -11.52
CA LEU A 177 -4.13 -10.23 -12.40
C LEU A 177 -3.79 -8.97 -11.60
N CYS A 178 -4.47 -8.71 -10.48
CA CYS A 178 -4.13 -7.58 -9.62
C CYS A 178 -2.72 -7.71 -9.06
N MET A 179 -2.30 -8.91 -8.64
CA MET A 179 -0.94 -9.13 -8.16
C MET A 179 0.09 -8.84 -9.24
N TYR A 180 -0.12 -9.29 -10.47
CA TYR A 180 0.75 -8.98 -11.60
C TYR A 180 0.86 -7.48 -11.87
N ILE A 181 -0.26 -6.74 -11.84
CA ILE A 181 -0.25 -5.28 -11.99
C ILE A 181 0.46 -4.62 -10.80
N ALA A 182 0.24 -5.09 -9.56
CA ALA A 182 0.92 -4.56 -8.38
C ALA A 182 2.44 -4.73 -8.48
N LEU A 183 2.92 -5.90 -8.91
CA LEU A 183 4.33 -6.17 -9.19
C LEU A 183 4.91 -5.27 -10.28
N GLY A 184 4.07 -4.84 -11.23
CA GLY A 184 4.45 -3.88 -12.25
C GLY A 184 4.71 -2.46 -11.74
N PHE A 185 4.19 -2.10 -10.55
CA PHE A 185 4.53 -0.85 -9.88
C PHE A 185 5.58 -1.04 -8.79
N HIS A 186 5.50 -2.13 -8.03
CA HIS A 186 6.43 -2.39 -6.96
C HIS A 186 6.58 -3.88 -6.62
N LYS A 187 7.82 -4.36 -6.67
CA LYS A 187 8.15 -5.79 -6.53
C LYS A 187 7.78 -6.41 -5.17
N THR A 188 7.78 -5.63 -4.08
CA THR A 188 7.45 -6.16 -2.73
C THR A 188 5.97 -6.53 -2.58
N ALA A 189 5.11 -6.13 -3.52
CA ALA A 189 3.71 -6.55 -3.56
C ALA A 189 3.55 -8.08 -3.58
N ILE A 190 4.56 -8.84 -4.01
CA ILE A 190 4.55 -10.31 -3.99
C ILE A 190 4.22 -10.89 -2.60
N ILE A 191 4.58 -10.18 -1.53
CA ILE A 191 4.33 -10.59 -0.14
C ILE A 191 2.82 -10.72 0.14
N PHE A 192 1.97 -10.00 -0.59
CA PHE A 192 0.53 -10.08 -0.44
C PHE A 192 -0.11 -11.25 -1.21
N LEU A 193 0.63 -11.94 -2.09
CA LEU A 193 0.12 -13.07 -2.87
C LEU A 193 -0.52 -14.18 -1.99
N PRO A 194 0.08 -14.60 -0.85
CA PRO A 194 -0.50 -15.60 0.04
C PRO A 194 -1.84 -15.20 0.67
N ALA A 195 -2.20 -13.91 0.66
CA ALA A 195 -3.41 -13.38 1.29
C ALA A 195 -4.68 -14.12 0.82
N TYR A 196 -4.76 -14.50 -0.46
CA TYR A 196 -5.91 -15.21 -1.02
C TYR A 196 -6.26 -16.50 -0.26
N TRP A 197 -5.25 -17.19 0.27
CA TRP A 197 -5.43 -18.43 1.02
C TRP A 197 -5.45 -18.21 2.53
N ILE A 198 -4.60 -17.30 3.04
CA ILE A 198 -4.48 -17.00 4.48
C ILE A 198 -5.81 -16.52 5.08
N VAL A 199 -6.62 -15.76 4.33
CA VAL A 199 -7.93 -15.31 4.81
C VAL A 199 -8.86 -16.44 5.26
N LYS A 200 -8.64 -17.68 4.79
CA LYS A 200 -9.48 -18.84 5.12
C LYS A 200 -9.09 -19.52 6.43
N ILE A 201 -7.94 -19.16 7.00
CA ILE A 201 -7.50 -19.77 8.25
C ILE A 201 -8.47 -19.31 9.35
N PRO A 202 -9.14 -20.23 10.07
CA PRO A 202 -10.10 -19.85 11.09
C PRO A 202 -9.38 -19.34 12.35
N MET A 203 -8.83 -18.13 12.28
CA MET A 203 -8.18 -17.49 13.42
C MET A 203 -9.23 -17.08 14.45
N ASN A 204 -8.79 -16.98 15.69
CA ASN A 204 -9.54 -16.39 16.79
C ASN A 204 -8.55 -15.69 17.70
N LYS A 205 -9.04 -14.87 18.64
CA LYS A 205 -8.19 -14.17 19.60
C LYS A 205 -7.10 -15.02 20.26
N THR A 206 -7.39 -16.28 20.61
CA THR A 206 -6.43 -17.18 21.26
C THR A 206 -5.33 -17.62 20.29
N ARG A 207 -5.68 -17.98 19.06
CA ARG A 207 -4.71 -18.36 18.01
C ARG A 207 -3.84 -17.18 17.63
N ILE A 208 -4.44 -15.99 17.47
CA ILE A 208 -3.72 -14.75 17.15
C ILE A 208 -2.70 -14.45 18.25
N PHE A 209 -3.13 -14.50 19.52
CA PHE A 209 -2.24 -14.30 20.66
C PHE A 209 -1.03 -15.26 20.62
N TRP A 210 -1.28 -16.57 20.45
CA TRP A 210 -0.18 -17.54 20.40
C TRP A 210 0.72 -17.39 19.18
N VAL A 211 0.18 -17.06 18.01
CA VAL A 211 1.00 -16.78 16.81
C VAL A 211 1.94 -15.60 17.10
N LEU A 212 1.45 -14.51 17.70
CA LEU A 212 2.29 -13.37 18.06
C LEU A 212 3.40 -13.74 19.05
N ILE A 213 3.07 -14.49 20.10
CA ILE A 213 4.05 -14.96 21.09
C ILE A 213 5.10 -15.87 20.44
N LEU A 214 4.68 -16.83 19.62
CA LEU A 214 5.58 -17.74 18.92
C LEU A 214 6.46 -16.98 17.92
N SER A 215 5.92 -16.00 17.19
CA SER A 215 6.71 -15.14 16.30
C SER A 215 7.78 -14.35 17.05
N LEU A 216 7.45 -13.78 18.21
CA LEU A 216 8.41 -13.07 19.06
C LEU A 216 9.52 -14.00 19.57
N LEU A 217 9.15 -15.19 20.05
CA LEU A 217 10.12 -16.19 20.51
C LEU A 217 10.97 -16.77 19.37
N ALA A 218 10.41 -16.87 18.17
CA ALA A 218 11.10 -17.36 16.98
C ALA A 218 12.03 -16.32 16.34
N SER A 219 11.80 -15.03 16.60
CA SER A 219 12.53 -13.91 15.96
C SER A 219 14.07 -14.03 16.08
N PRO A 220 14.67 -14.40 17.23
CA PRO A 220 16.12 -14.51 17.37
C PRO A 220 16.75 -15.63 16.52
N PHE A 221 15.96 -16.58 16.04
CA PHE A 221 16.44 -17.72 15.23
C PHE A 221 16.46 -17.43 13.74
N GLU A 222 16.00 -16.25 13.30
CA GLU A 222 15.99 -15.82 11.89
C GLU A 222 15.40 -16.87 10.92
N LEU A 223 14.37 -17.61 11.34
CA LEU A 223 13.78 -18.72 10.55
C LEU A 223 13.31 -18.28 9.16
N TYR A 224 13.00 -17.00 8.98
CA TYR A 224 12.64 -16.41 7.69
C TYR A 224 13.75 -16.58 6.63
N ARG A 225 15.04 -16.62 7.03
CA ARG A 225 16.17 -16.76 6.10
C ARG A 225 16.24 -18.16 5.47
N LEU A 226 15.73 -19.19 6.15
CA LEU A 226 15.65 -20.55 5.61
C LEU A 226 14.73 -20.61 4.38
N GLY A 227 13.62 -19.87 4.42
CA GLY A 227 12.69 -19.76 3.29
C GLY A 227 13.29 -19.04 2.08
N GLY A 228 14.28 -18.18 2.30
CA GLY A 228 14.85 -17.35 1.25
C GLY A 228 15.59 -18.11 0.17
N ASN A 229 16.41 -19.08 0.57
CA ASN A 229 17.15 -19.91 -0.38
C ASN A 229 16.22 -20.78 -1.23
N LEU A 230 15.12 -21.28 -0.62
CA LEU A 230 14.10 -22.03 -1.34
C LEU A 230 13.39 -21.11 -2.35
N PHE A 231 12.93 -19.94 -1.88
CA PHE A 231 12.24 -18.97 -2.70
C PHE A 231 13.09 -18.49 -3.88
N SER A 232 14.39 -18.23 -3.66
CA SER A 232 15.30 -17.77 -4.71
C SER A 232 15.54 -18.82 -5.79
N SER A 233 15.47 -20.11 -5.46
CA SER A 233 15.63 -21.20 -6.43
C SER A 233 14.37 -21.48 -7.27
N MET A 234 13.19 -21.09 -6.76
CA MET A 234 11.89 -21.41 -7.37
C MET A 234 11.24 -20.24 -8.11
N THR A 235 11.81 -19.03 -8.04
CA THR A 235 11.22 -17.81 -8.60
C THR A 235 12.16 -17.10 -9.56
N PRO A 236 11.63 -16.37 -10.57
CA PRO A 236 12.43 -15.52 -11.45
C PRO A 236 13.33 -14.55 -10.67
N ALA A 237 14.50 -14.22 -11.23
CA ALA A 237 15.50 -13.36 -10.61
C ALA A 237 14.93 -12.00 -10.13
N ASP A 238 14.01 -11.41 -10.89
CA ASP A 238 13.34 -10.16 -10.53
C ASP A 238 12.51 -10.28 -9.25
N ILE A 239 11.89 -11.43 -9.03
CA ILE A 239 11.05 -11.72 -7.87
C ILE A 239 11.90 -12.14 -6.68
N SER A 240 12.89 -13.01 -6.88
CA SER A 240 13.80 -13.42 -5.82
C SER A 240 14.64 -12.24 -5.31
N GLY A 241 15.11 -11.38 -6.20
CA GLY A 241 15.80 -10.12 -5.87
C GLY A 241 14.94 -9.11 -5.10
N ALA A 242 13.60 -9.20 -5.21
CA ALA A 242 12.70 -8.42 -4.36
C ALA A 242 12.73 -8.91 -2.91
N TYR A 243 12.67 -10.23 -2.74
CA TYR A 243 12.64 -10.88 -1.44
C TYR A 243 13.99 -10.78 -0.71
N THR A 244 15.10 -11.09 -1.40
CA THR A 244 16.44 -10.97 -0.81
C THR A 244 16.78 -9.53 -0.44
N GLY A 245 16.40 -8.56 -1.28
CA GLY A 245 16.56 -7.15 -0.96
C GLY A 245 15.85 -6.75 0.34
N TYR A 246 14.66 -7.31 0.62
CA TYR A 246 13.97 -7.07 1.89
C TYR A 246 14.64 -7.76 3.08
N LEU A 247 15.20 -8.96 2.90
CA LEU A 247 15.92 -9.67 3.95
C LEU A 247 17.26 -9.01 4.32
N ASP A 248 17.95 -8.46 3.33
CA ASP A 248 19.29 -7.88 3.49
C ASP A 248 19.25 -6.39 3.82
N ASP A 249 18.07 -5.76 3.80
CA ASP A 249 17.89 -4.37 4.16
C ASP A 249 18.15 -4.16 5.67
N ARG A 250 19.39 -3.79 5.98
CA ARG A 250 19.86 -3.46 7.33
C ARG A 250 19.08 -2.30 7.96
N TYR A 251 18.37 -1.50 7.17
CA TYR A 251 17.57 -0.38 7.69
C TYR A 251 16.41 -0.88 8.57
N TYR A 252 15.79 -2.02 8.22
CA TYR A 252 14.76 -2.65 9.05
C TYR A 252 15.31 -3.35 10.30
N GLY A 253 16.59 -3.77 10.30
CA GLY A 253 17.20 -4.47 11.44
C GLY A 253 17.93 -3.57 12.45
N THR A 254 18.43 -2.40 12.03
CA THR A 254 19.26 -1.52 12.87
C THR A 254 18.65 -0.16 13.21
N GLN A 255 17.58 0.25 12.51
CA GLN A 255 16.74 1.40 12.85
C GLN A 255 15.29 0.98 13.12
N VAL A 256 15.08 -0.17 13.79
CA VAL A 256 13.87 -0.29 14.60
C VAL A 256 14.05 0.73 15.73
N GLU A 257 13.69 1.99 15.47
CA GLU A 257 13.36 2.94 16.53
C GLU A 257 12.19 2.32 17.30
N THR A 258 12.54 1.47 18.27
CA THR A 258 11.60 1.00 19.28
C THR A 258 11.05 2.24 19.97
N GLY A 259 9.75 2.44 19.86
CA GLY A 259 9.12 3.71 20.21
C GLY A 259 7.61 3.72 19.95
N LEU A 260 7.07 4.90 19.65
CA LEU A 260 5.63 5.16 19.53
C LEU A 260 4.91 4.22 18.55
N ASN A 261 5.55 3.83 17.45
CA ASN A 261 4.95 2.96 16.44
C ASN A 261 4.62 1.55 16.97
N ASP A 262 5.47 0.99 17.83
CA ASP A 262 5.21 -0.33 18.40
C ASP A 262 4.11 -0.27 19.45
N ILE A 263 4.02 0.83 20.21
CA ILE A 263 2.89 1.09 21.12
C ILE A 263 1.59 1.18 20.32
N VAL A 264 1.57 1.91 19.22
CA VAL A 264 0.38 2.02 18.35
C VAL A 264 -0.03 0.65 17.80
N LYS A 265 0.91 -0.18 17.34
CA LYS A 265 0.62 -1.56 16.91
C LYS A 265 0.04 -2.40 18.05
N LEU A 266 0.61 -2.32 19.26
CA LEU A 266 0.10 -3.04 20.42
C LEU A 266 -1.32 -2.58 20.79
N ILE A 267 -1.64 -1.29 20.67
CA ILE A 267 -3.00 -0.76 20.85
C ILE A 267 -3.95 -1.37 19.82
N PHE A 268 -3.58 -1.40 18.54
CA PHE A 268 -4.41 -2.01 17.50
C PHE A 268 -4.61 -3.51 17.71
N ILE A 269 -3.56 -4.25 18.11
CA ILE A 269 -3.67 -5.67 18.46
C ILE A 269 -4.61 -5.86 19.66
N ALA A 270 -4.50 -5.02 20.69
CA ALA A 270 -5.37 -5.08 21.87
C ALA A 270 -6.84 -4.82 21.49
N ILE A 271 -7.11 -3.82 20.64
CA ILE A 271 -8.46 -3.55 20.11
C ILE A 271 -8.98 -4.77 19.33
N LEU A 272 -8.18 -5.31 18.42
CA LEU A 272 -8.54 -6.46 17.60
C LEU A 272 -8.89 -7.68 18.47
N ILE A 273 -8.06 -7.99 19.47
CA ILE A 273 -8.31 -9.09 20.42
C ILE A 273 -9.55 -8.83 21.28
N ARG A 274 -9.74 -7.59 21.75
CA ARG A 274 -10.84 -7.22 22.66
C ARG A 274 -12.21 -7.25 21.99
N TYR A 275 -12.27 -6.89 20.71
CA TYR A 275 -13.50 -6.77 19.92
C TYR A 275 -13.62 -7.87 18.84
N ASP A 276 -12.79 -8.92 18.90
CA ASP A 276 -12.79 -10.01 17.90
C ASP A 276 -14.19 -10.63 17.71
N LYS A 277 -14.89 -10.91 18.81
CA LYS A 277 -16.21 -11.52 18.78
C LYS A 277 -17.25 -10.57 18.19
N ASP A 278 -17.29 -9.34 18.70
CA ASP A 278 -18.23 -8.31 18.25
C ASP A 278 -18.01 -7.98 16.76
N GLY A 279 -16.76 -7.92 16.32
CA GLY A 279 -16.39 -7.73 14.92
C GLY A 279 -16.87 -8.87 14.02
N CYS A 280 -16.74 -10.14 14.44
CA CYS A 280 -17.28 -11.28 13.70
C CYS A 280 -18.80 -11.24 13.57
N GLU A 281 -19.51 -10.70 14.58
CA GLU A 281 -20.97 -10.64 14.61
C GLU A 281 -21.53 -9.44 13.81
N GLU A 282 -20.87 -8.28 13.88
CA GLU A 282 -21.40 -7.03 13.34
C GLU A 282 -20.79 -6.62 11.99
N VAL A 283 -19.55 -7.03 11.68
CA VAL A 283 -18.81 -6.53 10.53
C VAL A 283 -18.61 -7.62 9.49
N TRP A 284 -19.20 -7.41 8.32
CA TRP A 284 -19.07 -8.33 7.20
C TRP A 284 -17.62 -8.47 6.76
N TRP A 285 -17.18 -9.72 6.58
CA TRP A 285 -15.81 -10.07 6.20
C TRP A 285 -14.75 -9.63 7.20
N TYR A 286 -15.12 -9.30 8.45
CA TYR A 286 -14.18 -8.96 9.51
C TYR A 286 -13.11 -10.04 9.68
N GLU A 287 -13.49 -11.31 9.71
CA GLU A 287 -12.54 -12.42 9.86
C GLU A 287 -11.46 -12.41 8.79
N TYR A 288 -11.80 -12.03 7.56
CA TYR A 288 -10.87 -12.00 6.44
C TYR A 288 -9.92 -10.81 6.58
N MET A 289 -10.46 -9.64 6.96
CA MET A 289 -9.64 -8.45 7.22
C MET A 289 -8.71 -8.67 8.41
N ARG A 290 -9.22 -9.23 9.51
CA ARG A 290 -8.47 -9.60 10.71
C ARG A 290 -7.32 -10.56 10.39
N ASN A 291 -7.54 -11.53 9.52
CA ASN A 291 -6.51 -12.50 9.14
C ASN A 291 -5.38 -11.88 8.29
N LEU A 292 -5.58 -10.67 7.75
CA LEU A 292 -4.60 -9.95 6.95
C LEU A 292 -3.97 -8.76 7.69
N ALA A 293 -4.54 -8.36 8.84
CA ALA A 293 -4.08 -7.27 9.69
C ALA A 293 -2.96 -7.73 10.62
#